data_AF-A0A7C2SEC6-F1
#
_entry.id   AF-A0A7C2SEC6-F1
#
_cell.length_a   1.000
_cell.length_b   1.000
_cell.length_c   1.000
_cell.angle_alpha   90.00
_cell.angle_beta   90.00
_cell.angle_gamma   90.00
#
_symmetry.space_group_name_H-M   'P 1'
#
loop_
_entity.id
_entity.type
_entity.pdbx_description
1 polymer ?
#
loop_
_entity_poly.entity_id
_entity_poly.type
_entity_poly.pdbx_seq_one_letter_code
_entity_poly.pdbx_strand_id
1 'polypeptide(L)'
;MPTMIRVIGGTARAKKILEEYIRMVKEYNKQIRETGFYLAPVKIIPRRDPRNPHKVKYDYYYGRYWYLYIGVKERGKYLYVGRKKPLETLPDPPKNPLEGVKIWFDGEDILIPEDQFDRVKDLFKGYPKHRETWW
;
A
#
# COMPACT_ATOMS: atom_id res chain seq x y z
N MET A 1 17.66 -13.79 -8.40
CA MET A 1 17.69 -12.89 -7.22
C MET A 1 16.89 -11.65 -7.58
N PRO A 2 16.02 -11.12 -6.71
CA PRO A 2 15.25 -9.93 -7.05
C PRO A 2 16.18 -8.72 -7.10
N THR A 3 16.19 -8.04 -8.24
CA THR A 3 16.87 -6.76 -8.40
C THR A 3 15.95 -5.66 -7.90
N MET A 4 16.51 -4.73 -7.13
CA MET A 4 15.78 -3.64 -6.50
C MET A 4 16.30 -2.30 -7.02
N ILE A 5 15.39 -1.33 -7.15
CA ILE A 5 15.71 0.08 -7.35
C ILE A 5 15.63 0.77 -5.99
N ARG A 6 16.78 1.23 -5.49
CA ARG A 6 16.87 2.11 -4.32
C ARG A 6 16.60 3.54 -4.76
N VAL A 7 15.64 4.19 -4.11
CA VAL A 7 15.35 5.63 -4.28
C VAL A 7 15.84 6.37 -3.05
N ILE A 8 16.88 7.19 -3.22
CA ILE A 8 17.56 7.88 -2.12
C ILE A 8 16.67 8.99 -1.57
N GLY A 9 16.42 9.00 -0.25
CA GLY A 9 15.50 9.95 0.38
C GLY A 9 14.01 9.73 0.02
N GLY A 10 13.69 8.59 -0.58
CA GLY A 10 12.34 8.29 -1.08
C GLY A 10 11.30 8.05 0.03
N THR A 11 11.71 7.82 1.28
CA THR A 11 10.80 7.53 2.40
C THR A 11 9.80 8.65 2.63
N ALA A 12 10.27 9.90 2.72
CA ALA A 12 9.42 11.06 2.95
C ALA A 12 8.39 11.22 1.82
N ARG A 13 8.81 11.01 0.57
CA ARG A 13 7.93 11.08 -0.61
C ARG A 13 6.85 10.01 -0.59
N ALA A 14 7.24 8.75 -0.34
CA ALA A 14 6.31 7.63 -0.28
C ALA A 14 5.28 7.79 0.85
N LYS A 15 5.71 8.28 2.03
CA LYS A 15 4.82 8.60 3.14
C LYS A 15 3.80 9.67 2.78
N LYS A 16 4.24 10.78 2.16
CA LYS A 16 3.33 11.85 1.72
C LYS A 16 2.27 11.35 0.74
N ILE A 17 2.67 10.56 -0.26
CA ILE A 17 1.74 9.95 -1.22
C ILE A 17 0.72 9.04 -0.51
N LEU A 18 1.19 8.22 0.44
CA LEU A 18 0.32 7.35 1.22
C LEU A 18 -0.66 8.15 2.09
N GLU A 19 -0.21 9.21 2.75
CA GLU A 19 -1.08 10.06 3.58
C GLU A 19 -2.19 10.72 2.76
N GLU A 20 -1.86 11.26 1.59
CA GLU A 20 -2.82 11.82 0.64
C GLU A 20 -3.85 10.75 0.22
N TYR A 21 -3.38 9.56 -0.16
CA TYR A 21 -4.27 8.45 -0.53
C TYR A 21 -5.17 7.98 0.63
N ILE A 22 -4.63 7.88 1.86
CA ILE A 22 -5.42 7.52 3.05
C ILE A 22 -6.55 8.53 3.27
N ARG A 23 -6.29 9.83 3.07
CA ARG A 23 -7.34 10.87 3.19
C ARG A 23 -8.45 10.66 2.18
N MET A 24 -8.11 10.36 0.91
CA MET A 24 -9.10 10.05 -0.12
C MET A 24 -9.92 8.80 0.21
N VAL A 25 -9.27 7.73 0.67
CA VAL A 25 -9.95 6.48 1.05
C VAL A 25 -10.86 6.69 2.26
N LYS A 26 -10.45 7.51 3.24
CA LYS A 26 -11.30 7.88 4.37
C LYS A 26 -12.56 8.59 3.90
N GLU A 27 -12.44 9.54 2.99
CA GLU A 27 -13.60 10.26 2.46
C GLU A 27 -14.52 9.33 1.65
N TYR A 28 -13.94 8.50 0.79
CA TYR A 28 -14.67 7.46 0.06
C TYR A 28 -15.44 6.52 1.01
N ASN A 29 -14.79 6.03 2.08
CA ASN A 29 -15.44 5.13 3.05
C ASN A 29 -16.58 5.79 3.82
N LYS A 30 -16.60 7.11 3.98
CA LYS A 30 -17.76 7.81 4.55
C LYS A 30 -18.96 7.73 3.61
N GLN A 31 -18.75 7.85 2.31
CA GLN A 31 -19.80 7.81 1.29
C GLN A 31 -20.46 6.45 1.20
N ILE A 32 -19.70 5.37 1.40
CA ILE A 32 -20.19 3.99 1.30
C ILE A 32 -20.54 3.35 2.64
N ARG A 33 -20.51 4.11 3.74
CA ARG A 33 -20.64 3.57 5.11
C ARG A 33 -21.87 2.70 5.31
N GLU A 34 -23.02 3.13 4.78
CA GLU A 34 -24.30 2.43 4.94
C GLU A 34 -24.39 1.11 4.15
N THR A 35 -23.43 0.85 3.25
CA THR A 35 -23.39 -0.40 2.47
C THR A 35 -22.75 -1.55 3.24
N GLY A 36 -22.11 -1.28 4.38
CA GLY A 36 -21.31 -2.26 5.14
C GLY A 36 -19.95 -2.59 4.52
N PHE A 37 -19.67 -2.15 3.29
CA PHE A 37 -18.36 -2.33 2.67
C PHE A 37 -17.34 -1.31 3.17
N TYR A 38 -16.08 -1.74 3.18
CA TYR A 38 -14.95 -0.94 3.59
C TYR A 38 -13.77 -1.20 2.66
N LEU A 39 -13.15 -0.13 2.17
CA LEU A 39 -11.90 -0.18 1.41
C LEU A 39 -10.72 0.10 2.34
N ALA A 40 -9.83 -0.87 2.50
CA ALA A 40 -8.58 -0.67 3.23
C ALA A 40 -7.55 0.05 2.32
N PRO A 41 -6.88 1.11 2.82
CA PRO A 41 -5.95 1.88 2.01
C PRO A 41 -4.63 1.14 1.75
N VAL A 42 -4.15 0.33 2.68
CA VAL A 42 -2.88 -0.39 2.54
C VAL A 42 -2.94 -1.68 3.33
N LYS A 43 -2.36 -2.75 2.79
CA LYS A 43 -2.15 -4.00 3.52
C LYS A 43 -0.70 -4.03 4.00
N ILE A 44 -0.52 -4.07 5.31
CA ILE A 44 0.80 -4.09 5.96
C ILE A 44 1.04 -5.53 6.45
N ILE A 45 2.14 -6.15 6.01
CA ILE A 45 2.52 -7.50 6.44
C ILE A 45 3.86 -7.42 7.16
N PRO A 46 3.98 -7.89 8.41
CA PRO A 46 5.27 -7.99 9.08
C PRO A 46 6.15 -9.03 8.38
N ARG A 47 7.43 -8.73 8.22
CA ARG A 47 8.47 -9.67 7.79
C ARG A 47 9.65 -9.61 8.76
N ARG A 48 10.35 -10.72 8.89
CA ARG A 48 11.64 -10.74 9.59
C ARG A 48 12.72 -10.11 8.70
N ASP A 49 13.60 -9.31 9.29
CA ASP A 49 14.78 -8.82 8.58
C ASP A 49 15.78 -9.98 8.40
N PRO A 50 16.10 -10.39 7.15
CA PRO A 50 17.03 -11.50 6.92
C PRO A 50 18.42 -11.25 7.55
N ARG A 51 18.80 -9.97 7.70
CA ARG A 51 20.09 -9.57 8.25
C ARG A 51 20.07 -9.36 9.78
N ASN A 52 18.88 -9.30 10.39
CA ASN A 52 18.72 -9.14 11.82
C ASN A 52 17.39 -9.76 12.29
N PRO A 53 17.38 -11.02 12.76
CA PRO A 53 16.17 -11.73 13.14
C PRO A 53 15.33 -11.06 14.25
N HIS A 54 15.94 -10.18 15.04
CA HIS A 54 15.28 -9.43 16.11
C HIS A 54 14.60 -8.14 15.63
N LYS A 55 14.77 -7.77 14.36
CA LYS A 55 14.17 -6.58 13.75
C LYS A 55 13.00 -6.99 12.85
N VAL A 56 11.80 -6.49 13.19
CA VAL A 56 10.61 -6.63 12.33
C VAL A 56 10.61 -5.50 11.31
N LYS A 57 10.55 -5.88 10.03
CA LYS A 57 10.29 -4.97 8.90
C LYS A 57 8.85 -5.15 8.45
N TYR A 58 8.33 -4.20 7.66
CA TYR A 58 6.98 -4.28 7.13
C TYR A 58 7.00 -4.17 5.61
N ASP A 59 6.28 -5.08 4.96
CA ASP A 59 5.96 -4.98 3.54
C ASP A 59 4.62 -4.25 3.38
N TYR A 60 4.65 -3.15 2.65
CA TYR A 60 3.46 -2.34 2.35
C TYR A 60 2.97 -2.71 0.97
N TYR A 61 1.75 -3.27 0.89
CA TYR A 61 1.07 -3.60 -0.35
C TYR A 61 -0.01 -2.57 -0.61
N TYR A 62 0.21 -1.77 -1.63
CA TYR A 62 -0.69 -0.71 -2.06
C TYR A 62 -1.63 -1.26 -3.13
N GLY A 63 -2.89 -1.45 -2.75
CA GLY A 63 -3.94 -2.03 -3.60
C GLY A 63 -5.30 -1.83 -2.96
N ARG A 64 -6.36 -2.20 -3.68
CA ARG A 64 -7.76 -2.01 -3.23
C ARG A 64 -8.25 -3.23 -2.49
N TYR A 65 -8.02 -3.31 -1.19
CA TYR A 65 -8.46 -4.46 -0.39
C TYR A 65 -9.83 -4.19 0.21
N TRP A 66 -10.84 -4.93 -0.26
CA TRP A 66 -12.21 -4.77 0.17
C TRP A 66 -12.55 -5.70 1.32
N TYR A 67 -13.33 -5.17 2.25
CA TYR A 67 -13.88 -5.89 3.38
C TYR A 67 -15.36 -5.61 3.50
N LEU A 68 -16.10 -6.58 4.02
CA LEU A 68 -17.50 -6.44 4.42
C LEU A 68 -17.55 -6.50 5.94
N TYR A 69 -18.16 -5.49 6.57
CA TYR A 69 -18.44 -5.50 7.98
C TYR A 69 -19.68 -6.34 8.25
N ILE A 70 -19.53 -7.44 8.99
CA ILE A 70 -20.62 -8.34 9.35
C ILE A 70 -20.76 -8.30 10.87
N GLY A 71 -21.89 -7.78 11.36
CA GLY A 71 -22.28 -7.89 12.76
C GLY A 71 -23.16 -6.76 13.27
N VAL A 72 -23.57 -6.89 14.54
CA VAL A 72 -24.42 -5.92 15.24
C VAL A 72 -23.53 -5.04 16.13
N LYS A 73 -23.51 -3.73 15.88
CA LYS A 73 -22.81 -2.70 16.67
C LYS A 73 -21.34 -3.03 17.02
N GLU A 74 -21.07 -3.52 18.23
CA GLU A 74 -19.72 -3.62 18.81
C GLU A 74 -19.07 -5.00 18.63
N ARG A 75 -19.81 -6.00 18.12
CA ARG A 75 -19.29 -7.38 17.93
C ARG A 75 -19.04 -7.75 16.47
N GLY A 76 -19.00 -6.78 15.57
CA GLY A 76 -18.82 -7.07 14.14
C GLY A 76 -17.38 -7.40 13.76
N LYS A 77 -17.25 -8.13 12.66
CA LYS A 77 -15.99 -8.58 12.08
C LYS A 77 -15.88 -8.08 10.63
N TYR A 78 -14.67 -7.77 10.20
CA TYR A 78 -14.39 -7.49 8.79
C TYR A 78 -14.06 -8.79 8.06
N LEU A 79 -14.91 -9.19 7.12
CA LEU A 79 -14.67 -10.30 6.20
C LEU A 79 -13.97 -9.77 4.95
N TYR A 80 -12.82 -10.34 4.58
CA TYR A 80 -12.13 -9.96 3.34
C TYR A 80 -12.92 -10.46 2.12
N VAL A 81 -13.25 -9.57 1.18
CA VAL A 81 -14.06 -9.90 -0.01
C VAL A 81 -13.26 -9.88 -1.32
N GLY A 82 -12.02 -9.37 -1.31
CA GLY A 82 -11.12 -9.43 -2.45
C GLY A 82 -10.51 -8.10 -2.86
N ARG A 83 -9.97 -8.07 -4.08
CA ARG A 83 -9.28 -6.89 -4.66
C ARG A 83 -10.11 -6.09 -5.66
N LYS A 84 -11.22 -6.66 -6.14
CA LYS A 84 -12.12 -6.03 -7.11
C LYS A 84 -13.25 -5.32 -6.38
N LYS A 85 -13.80 -4.26 -7.00
CA LYS A 85 -15.00 -3.57 -6.51
C LYS A 85 -16.12 -4.61 -6.34
N PRO A 86 -16.70 -4.77 -5.14
CA PRO A 86 -17.58 -5.91 -4.85
C PRO A 86 -18.98 -5.75 -5.43
N LEU A 87 -19.43 -4.52 -5.66
CA LEU A 87 -20.73 -4.21 -6.27
C LEU A 87 -20.57 -3.09 -7.29
N GLU A 88 -21.26 -3.22 -8.43
CA GLU A 88 -21.25 -2.18 -9.48
C GLU A 88 -21.90 -0.87 -9.03
N THR A 89 -22.86 -0.95 -8.10
CA THR A 89 -23.57 0.22 -7.56
C THR A 89 -22.71 1.09 -6.64
N LEU A 90 -21.58 0.58 -6.16
CA LEU A 90 -20.63 1.40 -5.39
C LEU A 90 -19.95 2.41 -6.31
N PRO A 91 -19.75 3.66 -5.84
CA PRO A 91 -18.94 4.63 -6.58
C PRO A 91 -17.54 4.07 -6.82
N ASP A 92 -16.86 4.58 -7.84
CA ASP A 92 -15.50 4.12 -8.11
C ASP A 92 -14.55 4.57 -7.00
N PRO A 93 -13.72 3.65 -6.46
CA PRO A 93 -12.78 3.99 -5.42
C PRO A 93 -11.68 4.90 -5.95
N PRO A 94 -11.06 5.72 -5.09
CA PRO A 94 -9.93 6.55 -5.49
C PRO A 94 -8.80 5.69 -6.06
N LYS A 95 -8.12 6.19 -7.10
CA LYS A 95 -6.95 5.53 -7.66
C LYS A 95 -5.81 5.57 -6.63
N ASN A 96 -5.18 4.42 -6.38
CA ASN A 96 -4.00 4.35 -5.53
C ASN A 96 -2.75 4.64 -6.37
N PRO A 97 -2.00 5.73 -6.11
CA PRO A 97 -0.82 6.06 -6.90
C PRO A 97 0.28 4.98 -6.85
N LEU A 98 0.29 4.17 -5.78
CA LEU A 98 1.28 3.10 -5.59
C LEU A 98 0.70 1.72 -5.94
N GLU A 99 -0.45 1.65 -6.63
CA GLU A 99 -1.15 0.40 -6.93
C GLU A 99 -0.25 -0.63 -7.61
N GLY A 100 -0.20 -1.84 -7.05
CA GLY A 100 0.54 -2.96 -7.63
C GLY A 100 2.06 -2.86 -7.48
N VAL A 101 2.55 -2.02 -6.57
CA VAL A 101 3.97 -1.91 -6.22
C VAL A 101 4.20 -2.31 -4.76
N LYS A 102 5.27 -3.06 -4.53
CA LYS A 102 5.82 -3.37 -3.20
C LYS A 102 6.91 -2.35 -2.87
N ILE A 103 6.82 -1.73 -1.69
CA ILE A 103 7.84 -0.79 -1.21
C ILE A 103 8.43 -1.33 0.09
N TRP A 104 9.76 -1.36 0.16
CA TRP A 104 10.52 -1.60 1.39
C TRP A 104 11.09 -0.28 1.88
N PHE A 105 10.84 0.06 3.14
CA PHE A 105 11.45 1.22 3.78
C PHE A 105 12.79 0.80 4.40
N ASP A 106 13.85 1.55 4.07
CA ASP A 106 15.21 1.35 4.58
C ASP A 106 15.81 2.69 5.02
N GLY A 107 15.48 3.11 6.24
CA GLY A 107 15.82 4.45 6.74
C GLY A 107 15.12 5.53 5.93
N GLU A 108 15.90 6.47 5.39
CA GLU A 108 15.40 7.56 4.54
C GLU A 108 15.14 7.11 3.09
N ASP A 109 15.61 5.91 2.72
CA ASP A 109 15.46 5.37 1.38
C ASP A 109 14.30 4.40 1.29
N ILE A 110 13.86 4.16 0.05
CA ILE A 110 12.96 3.06 -0.26
C ILE A 110 13.56 2.16 -1.31
N LEU A 111 13.17 0.89 -1.28
CA LEU A 111 13.51 -0.12 -2.29
C LEU A 111 12.23 -0.60 -2.95
N ILE A 112 12.25 -0.64 -4.27
CA ILE A 112 11.14 -1.11 -5.10
C ILE A 112 11.67 -2.21 -6.02
N PRO A 113 11.00 -3.36 -6.17
CA PRO A 113 11.39 -4.36 -7.16
C PRO A 113 11.48 -3.74 -8.56
N GLU A 114 12.56 -4.03 -9.27
CA GLU A 114 12.83 -3.40 -10.56
C GLU A 114 11.71 -3.60 -11.59
N ASP A 115 11.11 -4.80 -11.61
CA ASP A 115 9.97 -5.15 -12.47
C ASP A 115 8.69 -4.35 -12.17
N GLN A 116 8.65 -3.66 -11.03
CA GLN A 116 7.51 -2.84 -10.60
C GLN A 116 7.82 -1.34 -10.67
N PHE A 117 9.08 -0.95 -10.76
CA PHE A 117 9.51 0.43 -10.63
C PHE A 117 8.94 1.33 -11.73
N ASP A 118 8.85 0.83 -12.97
CA ASP A 118 8.33 1.59 -14.11
C ASP A 118 6.90 2.13 -13.89
N ARG A 119 6.09 1.45 -13.06
CA ARG A 119 4.71 1.84 -12.74
C ARG A 119 4.63 3.13 -11.92
N VAL A 120 5.69 3.46 -11.20
CA VAL A 120 5.73 4.56 -10.22
C VAL A 120 6.91 5.51 -10.44
N LYS A 121 7.68 5.33 -11.51
CA LYS A 121 8.89 6.11 -11.79
C LYS A 121 8.65 7.63 -11.75
N ASP A 122 7.50 8.06 -12.24
CA ASP A 122 7.13 9.48 -12.31
C ASP A 122 6.88 10.08 -10.92
N LEU A 123 6.42 9.27 -9.95
CA LEU A 123 6.21 9.72 -8.57
C LEU A 123 7.52 10.07 -7.85
N PHE A 124 8.63 9.51 -8.34
CA PHE A 124 9.99 9.68 -7.84
C PHE A 124 10.91 10.35 -8.87
N LYS A 125 10.34 11.12 -9.81
CA LYS A 125 11.13 11.95 -10.73
C LYS A 125 11.97 12.95 -9.92
N GLY A 126 13.24 13.11 -10.30
CA GLY A 126 14.19 14.00 -9.60
C GLY A 126 14.91 13.40 -8.39
N TYR A 127 14.47 12.25 -7.86
CA TYR A 127 15.20 11.55 -6.80
C TYR A 127 16.40 10.78 -7.38
N PRO A 128 17.59 10.77 -6.73
CA PRO A 128 18.69 9.86 -7.08
C PRO A 128 18.29 8.39 -6.91
N LYS A 129 18.79 7.51 -7.79
CA LYS A 129 18.40 6.09 -7.83
C LYS A 129 19.59 5.20 -8.13
N HIS A 130 19.66 4.05 -7.48
CA HIS A 130 20.67 3.03 -7.75
C HIS A 130 20.03 1.64 -7.85
N ARG A 131 20.59 0.80 -8.72
CA ARG A 131 20.20 -0.60 -8.86
C ARG A 131 21.03 -1.43 -7.90
N GLU A 132 20.41 -2.29 -7.09
CA GLU A 132 21.11 -3.18 -6.17
C GLU A 132 20.48 -4.59 -6.13
N THR A 133 21.34 -5.59 -5.96
CA THR A 133 20.94 -6.99 -5.84
C THR A 133 20.81 -7.35 -4.36
N TRP A 134 19.69 -7.94 -3.98
CA TRP A 134 19.47 -8.41 -2.61
C TRP A 134 19.58 -9.94 -2.51
N TRP A 135 20.39 -10.38 -1.53
CA TRP A 135 20.55 -11.75 -1.06
C TRP A 135 19.71 -12.01 0.19
#